data_AF-A0A141RAH7-F1
#
_entry.id   AF-A0A141RAH7-F1
#
_cell.length_a   1.000
_cell.length_b   1.000
_cell.length_c   1.000
_cell.angle_alpha   90.00
_cell.angle_beta   90.00
_cell.angle_gamma   90.00
#
_symmetry.space_group_name_H-M   'P 1'
#
loop_
_entity.id
_entity.type
_entity.pdbx_description
1 polymer ?
#
loop_
_entity_poly.entity_id
_entity_poly.type
_entity_poly.pdbx_seq_one_letter_code
_entity_poly.pdbx_strand_id
1 'polypeptide(L)'
;ITPEKMCISSVTEAELLYGVAKKQNNKLHETIMEFLKTITVCAWDSEAAATYGELRAAMEKKGNVMGDLDQLIAAHAISRGTTIVTNDHAFGMVQDLTVEDWTTVA
;
A
#
# COMPACT_ATOMS: atom_id res chain seq x y z
N ILE A 1 6.49 -17.10 2.26
CA ILE A 1 5.21 -16.70 1.63
C ILE A 1 5.31 -17.03 0.15
N THR A 2 4.26 -17.59 -0.46
CA THR A 2 4.27 -17.89 -1.91
C THR A 2 3.77 -16.69 -2.72
N PRO A 3 4.25 -16.46 -3.96
CA PRO A 3 3.90 -15.28 -4.76
C PRO A 3 2.40 -15.02 -4.92
N GLU A 4 1.62 -16.08 -5.03
CA GLU A 4 0.16 -16.02 -5.16
C GLU A 4 -0.57 -15.52 -3.89
N LYS A 5 0.11 -15.47 -2.75
CA LYS A 5 -0.40 -14.89 -1.50
C LYS A 5 -0.01 -13.42 -1.31
N MET A 6 0.68 -12.83 -2.29
CA MET A 6 1.08 -11.42 -2.27
C MET A 6 0.21 -10.60 -3.21
N CYS A 7 -0.09 -9.38 -2.80
CA CYS A 7 -0.80 -8.41 -3.60
C CYS A 7 -0.29 -7.00 -3.32
N ILE A 8 -0.62 -6.08 -4.21
CA ILE A 8 -0.50 -4.64 -3.96
C ILE A 8 -1.86 -3.96 -4.09
N SER A 9 -2.02 -2.83 -3.41
CA SER A 9 -3.14 -1.93 -3.66
C SER A 9 -3.01 -1.29 -5.03
N SER A 10 -4.13 -1.03 -5.71
CA SER A 10 -4.14 -0.19 -6.93
C SER A 10 -3.61 1.22 -6.68
N VAL A 11 -3.58 1.68 -5.43
CA VAL A 11 -2.92 2.94 -5.02
C VAL A 11 -1.41 2.83 -5.21
N THR A 12 -0.79 1.74 -4.77
CA THR A 12 0.65 1.47 -4.98
C THR A 12 0.95 1.28 -6.46
N GLU A 13 0.08 0.61 -7.22
CA GLU A 13 0.20 0.54 -8.69
C GLU A 13 0.26 1.96 -9.30
N ALA A 14 -0.62 2.86 -8.87
CA ALA A 14 -0.63 4.24 -9.35
C ALA A 14 0.69 4.98 -9.05
N GLU A 15 1.28 4.77 -7.87
CA GLU A 15 2.60 5.35 -7.52
C GLU A 15 3.72 4.80 -8.41
N LEU A 16 3.72 3.50 -8.69
CA LEU A 16 4.70 2.88 -9.60
C LEU A 16 4.58 3.45 -11.02
N LEU A 17 3.36 3.56 -11.55
CA LEU A 17 3.10 4.10 -12.88
C LEU A 17 3.43 5.60 -12.96
N TYR A 18 3.17 6.37 -11.91
CA TYR A 18 3.63 7.75 -11.80
C TYR A 18 5.16 7.84 -11.86
N GLY A 19 5.87 6.96 -11.14
CA GLY A 19 7.33 6.88 -11.18
C GLY A 19 7.88 6.60 -12.57
N VAL A 20 7.24 5.71 -13.33
CA VAL A 20 7.56 5.42 -14.73
C VAL A 20 7.35 6.67 -15.61
N ALA A 21 6.17 7.29 -15.53
CA ALA A 21 5.83 8.47 -16.33
C ALA A 21 6.77 9.65 -16.06
N LYS A 22 7.20 9.84 -14.81
CA LYS A 22 8.08 10.93 -14.39
C LYS A 22 9.52 10.76 -14.88
N LYS A 23 10.07 9.54 -14.86
CA LYS A 23 11.49 9.28 -15.11
C LYS A 23 11.85 9.04 -16.58
N GLN A 24 10.88 8.78 -17.45
CA GLN A 24 11.09 8.52 -18.89
C GLN A 24 12.25 7.54 -19.18
N ASN A 25 12.37 6.49 -18.37
CA ASN A 25 13.45 5.51 -18.44
C ASN A 25 12.89 4.15 -18.89
N ASN A 26 13.32 3.68 -20.07
CA ASN A 26 12.81 2.44 -20.68
C ASN A 26 13.06 1.20 -19.81
N LYS A 27 14.23 1.10 -19.17
CA LYS A 27 14.56 -0.05 -18.30
C LYS A 27 13.65 -0.08 -17.06
N LEU A 28 13.38 1.09 -16.47
CA LEU A 28 12.45 1.20 -15.35
C LEU A 28 11.03 0.81 -15.78
N HIS A 29 10.59 1.30 -16.95
CA HIS A 29 9.29 0.96 -17.52
C HIS A 29 9.14 -0.55 -17.70
N GLU A 30 10.08 -1.21 -18.37
CA GLU A 30 10.07 -2.66 -18.58
C GLU A 30 10.00 -3.43 -17.25
N THR A 31 10.85 -3.05 -16.28
CA THR A 31 10.90 -3.71 -14.96
C THR A 31 9.57 -3.60 -14.21
N ILE A 32 8.95 -2.41 -14.20
CA ILE A 32 7.66 -2.19 -13.52
C ILE A 32 6.53 -2.95 -14.24
N MET A 33 6.50 -2.93 -15.57
CA MET A 33 5.47 -3.64 -16.33
C MET A 33 5.59 -5.16 -16.19
N GLU A 34 6.81 -5.70 -16.07
CA GLU A 34 7.01 -7.12 -15.76
C GLU A 34 6.55 -7.47 -14.34
N PHE A 35 6.89 -6.64 -13.35
CA PHE A 35 6.41 -6.82 -11.98
C PHE A 35 4.87 -6.84 -11.90
N LEU A 36 4.21 -5.84 -12.50
CA LEU A 36 2.75 -5.71 -12.48
C LEU A 36 2.02 -6.88 -13.19
N LYS A 37 2.67 -7.59 -14.11
CA LYS A 37 2.11 -8.81 -14.72
C LYS A 37 2.11 -10.03 -13.78
N THR A 38 2.96 -10.00 -12.75
CA THR A 38 3.19 -11.16 -11.85
C THR A 38 2.52 -11.03 -10.51
N ILE A 39 2.25 -9.80 -10.06
CA ILE A 39 1.64 -9.53 -8.76
C ILE A 39 0.12 -9.34 -8.90
N THR A 40 -0.64 -9.75 -7.89
CA THR A 40 -2.06 -9.42 -7.85
C THR A 40 -2.24 -7.96 -7.48
N VAL A 41 -2.99 -7.20 -8.29
CA VAL A 41 -3.41 -5.83 -7.96
C VAL A 41 -4.84 -5.86 -7.44
N CYS A 42 -5.04 -5.45 -6.20
CA CYS A 42 -6.37 -5.31 -5.60
C CYS A 42 -6.96 -3.94 -5.96
N ALA A 43 -8.17 -3.93 -6.51
CA ALA A 43 -8.87 -2.70 -6.86
C ALA A 43 -9.39 -1.98 -5.62
N TRP A 44 -9.25 -0.66 -5.59
CA TRP A 44 -9.91 0.19 -4.59
C TRP A 44 -11.44 0.14 -4.73
N ASP A 45 -12.13 -0.38 -3.72
CA ASP A 45 -13.58 -0.55 -3.71
C ASP A 45 -14.26 0.30 -2.63
N SER A 46 -15.59 0.15 -2.51
CA SER A 46 -16.37 0.89 -1.53
C SER A 46 -16.09 0.48 -0.08
N GLU A 47 -15.60 -0.74 0.17
CA GLU A 47 -15.25 -1.20 1.51
C GLU A 47 -13.95 -0.56 1.97
N ALA A 48 -12.95 -0.48 1.09
CA ALA A 48 -11.73 0.29 1.30
C ALA A 48 -12.04 1.78 1.55
N ALA A 49 -12.97 2.37 0.78
CA ALA A 49 -13.41 3.75 0.95
C ALA A 49 -14.08 4.03 2.30
N ALA A 50 -14.95 3.13 2.77
CA ALA A 50 -15.58 3.26 4.08
C ALA A 50 -14.54 3.18 5.21
N THR A 51 -13.65 2.19 5.13
CA THR A 51 -12.56 1.98 6.09
C THR A 51 -11.64 3.19 6.16
N TYR A 52 -11.33 3.80 5.01
CA TYR A 52 -10.52 5.02 4.94
C TYR A 52 -11.17 6.19 5.69
N GLY A 53 -12.48 6.38 5.54
CA GLY A 53 -13.19 7.47 6.22
C GLY A 53 -13.06 7.38 7.75
N GLU A 54 -13.21 6.18 8.29
CA GLU A 54 -13.06 5.92 9.73
C GLU A 54 -11.59 6.08 10.18
N LEU A 55 -10.66 5.50 9.43
CA LEU A 55 -9.22 5.59 9.71
C LEU A 55 -8.75 7.04 9.73
N ARG A 56 -9.08 7.81 8.69
CA ARG A 56 -8.66 9.22 8.55
C ARG A 56 -9.14 10.05 9.73
N ALA A 57 -10.43 9.95 10.07
CA ALA A 57 -11.02 10.67 11.19
C ALA A 57 -10.34 10.30 12.53
N ALA A 58 -10.04 9.02 12.74
CA ALA A 58 -9.35 8.55 13.94
C ALA A 58 -7.90 9.07 14.03
N MET A 59 -7.17 9.10 12.91
CA MET A 59 -5.79 9.60 12.87
C MET A 59 -5.72 11.11 13.09
N GLU A 60 -6.62 11.88 12.47
CA GLU A 60 -6.70 13.34 12.65
C GLU A 60 -6.97 13.70 14.12
N LYS A 61 -7.89 12.96 14.77
CA LYS A 61 -8.17 13.16 16.21
C LYS A 61 -6.96 12.90 17.11
N LYS A 62 -6.06 11.98 16.71
CA LYS A 62 -4.83 11.65 17.44
C LYS A 62 -3.66 12.58 17.11
N GLY A 63 -3.79 13.45 16.09
CA GLY A 63 -2.70 14.30 15.62
C GLY A 63 -1.60 13.55 14.87
N ASN A 64 -1.88 12.33 14.38
CA ASN A 64 -0.91 11.54 13.64
C ASN A 64 -0.80 12.05 12.20
N VAL A 65 0.43 12.22 11.72
CA VAL A 65 0.72 12.64 10.35
C VAL A 65 1.26 11.45 9.56
N MET A 66 0.46 10.95 8.62
CA MET A 66 0.81 9.89 7.66
C MET A 66 0.48 10.40 6.26
N GLY A 67 1.23 10.00 5.23
CA GLY A 67 0.97 10.41 3.86
C GLY A 67 -0.45 10.03 3.41
N ASP A 68 -1.08 10.86 2.57
CA ASP A 68 -2.47 10.62 2.15
C ASP A 68 -2.61 9.31 1.36
N LEU A 69 -1.64 8.98 0.49
CA LEU A 69 -1.63 7.70 -0.23
C LEU A 69 -1.34 6.51 0.70
N ASP A 70 -0.47 6.68 1.69
CA ASP A 70 -0.18 5.66 2.69
C ASP A 70 -1.42 5.34 3.53
N GLN A 71 -2.21 6.36 3.88
CA GLN A 71 -3.48 6.17 4.59
C GLN A 71 -4.50 5.41 3.75
N LEU A 72 -4.54 5.65 2.44
CA LEU A 72 -5.35 4.83 1.53
C LEU A 72 -4.84 3.38 1.57
N ILE A 73 -3.54 3.14 1.38
CA ILE A 73 -2.96 1.79 1.40
C ILE A 73 -3.27 1.06 2.72
N ALA A 74 -3.11 1.73 3.86
CA ALA A 74 -3.44 1.19 5.18
C ALA A 74 -4.92 0.83 5.30
N ALA A 75 -5.82 1.73 4.89
CA ALA A 75 -7.26 1.47 4.89
C ALA A 75 -7.64 0.28 3.99
N HIS A 76 -7.01 0.17 2.82
CA HIS A 76 -7.26 -0.95 1.91
C HIS A 76 -6.80 -2.29 2.50
N ALA A 77 -5.69 -2.30 3.23
CA ALA A 77 -5.25 -3.51 3.91
C ALA A 77 -6.15 -3.90 5.07
N ILE A 78 -6.63 -2.92 5.86
CA ILE A 78 -7.59 -3.16 6.93
C ILE A 78 -8.89 -3.73 6.37
N SER A 79 -9.45 -3.12 5.31
CA SER A 79 -10.72 -3.57 4.72
C SER A 79 -10.65 -5.01 4.19
N ARG A 80 -9.44 -5.46 3.79
CA ARG A 80 -9.20 -6.81 3.28
C ARG A 80 -8.69 -7.79 4.32
N GLY A 81 -8.43 -7.34 5.55
CA GLY A 81 -7.83 -8.17 6.61
C GLY A 81 -6.44 -8.70 6.26
N THR A 82 -5.63 -7.92 5.53
CA THR A 82 -4.29 -8.33 5.07
C THR A 82 -3.17 -7.68 5.89
N THR A 83 -2.04 -8.35 5.99
CA THR A 83 -0.79 -7.78 6.53
C THR A 83 -0.16 -6.78 5.54
N ILE A 84 0.21 -5.59 6.00
CA ILE A 84 1.05 -4.67 5.24
C ILE A 84 2.52 -5.07 5.39
N VAL A 85 3.21 -5.20 4.27
CA VAL A 85 4.67 -5.37 4.22
C VAL A 85 5.27 -4.04 3.82
N THR A 86 6.02 -3.40 4.72
CA THR A 86 6.62 -2.09 4.49
C THR A 86 7.85 -1.88 5.36
N ASN A 87 8.79 -1.06 4.90
CA ASN A 87 9.89 -0.54 5.73
C ASN A 87 9.59 0.88 6.28
N ASP A 88 8.40 1.41 6.02
CA ASP A 88 7.95 2.68 6.59
C ASP A 88 7.30 2.45 7.96
N HIS A 89 8.00 2.91 9.00
CA HIS A 89 7.52 2.82 10.38
C HIS A 89 6.22 3.59 10.64
N ALA A 90 5.82 4.53 9.76
CA ALA A 90 4.57 5.27 9.91
C ALA A 90 3.33 4.36 9.95
N PHE A 91 3.36 3.23 9.25
CA PHE A 91 2.26 2.24 9.27
C PHE A 91 2.05 1.62 10.66
N GLY A 92 3.08 1.58 11.50
CA GLY A 92 2.96 1.12 12.89
C GLY A 92 2.10 2.03 13.79
N MET A 93 1.77 3.24 13.34
CA MET A 93 0.85 4.15 14.06
C MET A 93 -0.62 3.80 13.81
N VAL A 94 -0.92 2.99 12.80
CA VAL A 94 -2.28 2.62 12.42
C VAL A 94 -2.77 1.49 13.33
N GLN A 95 -3.85 1.76 14.05
CA GLN A 95 -4.48 0.77 14.90
C GLN A 95 -5.12 -0.33 14.03
N ASP A 96 -5.09 -1.58 14.51
CA ASP A 96 -5.67 -2.76 13.85
C ASP A 96 -4.98 -3.20 12.54
N LEU A 97 -3.84 -2.59 12.19
CA LEU A 97 -3.02 -3.00 11.08
C LEU A 97 -1.93 -3.98 11.53
N THR A 98 -1.83 -5.14 10.86
CA THR A 98 -0.67 -6.03 11.01
C THR A 98 0.42 -5.59 10.06
N VAL A 99 1.62 -5.35 10.57
CA VAL A 99 2.76 -4.82 9.80
C VAL A 99 3.96 -5.74 9.92
N GLU A 100 4.59 -6.06 8.79
CA GLU A 100 5.85 -6.79 8.70
C GLU A 100 6.90 -5.96 7.93
N ASP A 101 8.15 -6.02 8.36
CA ASP A 101 9.30 -5.46 7.63
C ASP A 101 10.22 -6.59 7.17
N TRP A 102 10.23 -6.86 5.86
CA TRP A 102 11.08 -7.89 5.26
C TRP A 102 12.49 -7.38 4.89
N THR A 103 12.78 -6.09 5.09
CA THR A 103 14.12 -5.53 4.88
C THR A 103 15.03 -5.76 6.08
N THR A 104 14.43 -5.85 7.27
CA THR A 104 15.12 -6.31 8.48
C THR A 104 15.15 -7.83 8.46
N VAL A 105 16.33 -8.40 8.26
CA VAL A 105 16.54 -9.85 8.33
C VAL A 105 16.23 -10.31 9.76
N ALA A 106 15.38 -11.33 9.90
CA ALA A 106 15.32 -12.11 11.15
C ALA A 106 16.49 -13.10 11.20
#